data_AF-A0A7L4PZ84-F1
#
_entry.id   AF-A0A7L4PZ84-F1
#
_cell.length_a   1.000
_cell.length_b   1.000
_cell.length_c   1.000
_cell.angle_alpha   90.00
_cell.angle_beta   90.00
_cell.angle_gamma   90.00
#
_symmetry.space_group_name_H-M   'P 1'
#
loop_
_entity.id
_entity.type
_entity.pdbx_description
1 polymer ?
#
loop_
_entity_poly.entity_id
_entity_poly.type
_entity_poly.pdbx_seq_one_letter_code
_entity_poly.pdbx_strand_id
1 'polypeptide(L)'
;MTGSPDTHEIEAIGRCRIVVRDGVVVEVGPPLIRECPLARRFARPVHPITPEAVKANIEHRIRAFGMCSADRQVLSSGEYVGFGASELISYGLSAALFDAAVIACEGAGTV
;
A
#
# COMPACT_ATOMS: atom_id res chain seq x y z
N MET A 1 1.63 -27.36 12.72
CA MET A 1 0.85 -26.12 12.86
C MET A 1 -0.43 -26.27 12.08
N THR A 2 -1.55 -26.55 12.74
CA THR A 2 -2.88 -26.55 12.14
C THR A 2 -3.52 -25.20 12.48
N GLY A 3 -3.14 -24.18 11.72
CA GLY A 3 -3.73 -22.84 11.79
C GLY A 3 -4.21 -22.48 10.39
N SER A 4 -5.32 -21.75 10.28
CA SER A 4 -5.74 -21.13 9.03
C SER A 4 -4.58 -20.35 8.41
N PRO A 5 -4.45 -20.33 7.06
CA PRO A 5 -3.37 -19.60 6.38
C PRO A 5 -3.42 -18.11 6.75
N ASP A 6 -2.26 -17.49 6.94
CA ASP A 6 -2.17 -16.05 7.24
C ASP A 6 -2.68 -15.27 6.03
N THR A 7 -3.87 -14.67 6.16
CA THR A 7 -4.62 -14.09 5.04
C THR A 7 -4.83 -12.61 5.25
N HIS A 8 -4.33 -11.82 4.30
CA HIS A 8 -4.46 -10.37 4.26
C HIS A 8 -5.34 -9.96 3.08
N GLU A 9 -6.41 -9.22 3.33
CA GLU A 9 -7.23 -8.60 2.30
C GLU A 9 -7.02 -7.09 2.32
N ILE A 10 -6.53 -6.53 1.22
CA ILE A 10 -6.19 -5.11 1.11
C ILE A 10 -6.83 -4.50 -0.14
N GLU A 11 -7.08 -3.19 -0.10
CA GLU A 11 -7.39 -2.38 -1.28
C GLU A 11 -6.16 -1.54 -1.63
N ALA A 12 -5.62 -1.70 -2.84
CA ALA A 12 -4.48 -0.91 -3.29
C ALA A 12 -4.53 -0.67 -4.80
N ILE A 13 -3.79 0.35 -5.26
CA ILE A 13 -3.44 0.65 -6.67
C ILE A 13 -4.59 0.38 -7.65
N GLY A 14 -5.34 1.42 -8.01
CA GLY A 14 -6.50 1.23 -8.89
C GLY A 14 -7.80 0.90 -8.15
N ARG A 15 -7.78 0.91 -6.81
CA ARG A 15 -8.82 0.33 -5.95
C ARG A 15 -9.06 -1.16 -6.25
N CYS A 16 -7.99 -1.89 -6.54
CA CYS A 16 -8.06 -3.33 -6.68
C CYS A 16 -8.20 -3.96 -5.29
N ARG A 17 -9.15 -4.88 -5.13
CA ARG A 17 -9.17 -5.85 -4.03
C ARG A 17 -8.03 -6.85 -4.25
N ILE A 18 -7.21 -7.09 -3.23
CA ILE A 18 -6.03 -7.96 -3.32
C ILE A 18 -6.03 -8.90 -2.13
N VAL A 19 -5.82 -10.18 -2.39
CA VAL A 19 -5.70 -11.20 -1.34
C VAL A 19 -4.29 -11.76 -1.35
N VAL A 20 -3.63 -11.70 -0.20
CA VAL A 20 -2.31 -12.28 0.06
C VAL A 20 -2.49 -13.41 1.07
N ARG A 21 -1.93 -14.60 0.78
CA ARG A 21 -1.90 -15.74 1.69
C ARG A 21 -0.47 -16.19 1.89
N ASP A 22 -0.02 -16.23 3.14
CA ASP A 22 1.33 -16.64 3.52
C ASP A 22 2.41 -15.92 2.69
N GLY A 23 2.25 -14.61 2.49
CA GLY A 23 3.15 -13.78 1.68
C GLY A 23 3.04 -13.96 0.16
N VAL A 24 2.04 -14.68 -0.35
CA VAL A 24 1.81 -14.89 -1.80
C VAL A 24 0.54 -14.21 -2.26
N VAL A 25 0.61 -13.42 -3.33
CA VAL A 25 -0.57 -12.80 -3.95
C VAL A 25 -1.38 -13.85 -4.69
N VAL A 26 -2.55 -14.21 -4.15
CA VAL A 26 -3.43 -15.25 -4.71
C VAL A 26 -4.58 -14.67 -5.55
N GLU A 27 -4.96 -13.41 -5.32
CA GLU A 27 -6.05 -12.75 -6.04
C GLU A 27 -5.74 -11.25 -6.24
N VAL A 28 -6.03 -10.74 -7.43
CA VAL A 28 -6.11 -9.30 -7.71
C VAL A 28 -7.37 -9.04 -8.52
N GLY A 29 -8.30 -8.30 -7.94
CA GLY A 29 -9.55 -7.89 -8.57
C GLY A 29 -9.37 -6.82 -9.65
N PRO A 30 -10.41 -6.55 -10.44
CA PRO A 30 -10.35 -5.56 -11.51
C PRO A 30 -10.16 -4.14 -10.94
N PRO A 31 -9.37 -3.28 -11.62
CA PRO A 31 -9.19 -1.90 -11.20
C PRO A 31 -10.40 -1.03 -11.55
N LEU A 32 -10.81 -0.19 -10.61
CA LEU A 32 -11.76 0.91 -10.83
C LEU A 32 -11.07 2.14 -11.43
N ILE A 33 -9.80 2.37 -11.09
CA ILE A 33 -8.98 3.46 -11.63
C ILE A 33 -7.93 2.87 -12.57
N ARG A 34 -7.91 3.34 -13.82
CA ARG A 34 -7.04 2.78 -14.89
C ARG A 34 -5.69 3.47 -15.03
N GLU A 35 -5.56 4.67 -14.47
CA GLU A 35 -4.33 5.44 -14.53
C GLU A 35 -4.17 6.32 -13.28
N CYS A 36 -2.94 6.45 -12.80
CA CYS A 36 -2.60 7.36 -11.71
C CYS A 36 -1.18 7.91 -11.93
N PRO A 37 -0.98 9.24 -11.99
CA PRO A 37 0.36 9.84 -12.13
C PRO A 37 1.32 9.43 -11.02
N LEU A 38 0.81 9.22 -9.80
CA LEU A 38 1.60 8.72 -8.68
C LEU A 38 2.05 7.27 -8.90
N ALA A 39 1.16 6.41 -9.41
CA ALA A 39 1.48 4.99 -9.62
C ALA A 39 2.58 4.77 -10.67
N ARG A 40 2.74 5.70 -11.63
CA ARG A 40 3.86 5.73 -12.59
C ARG A 40 5.22 5.97 -11.92
N ARG A 41 5.23 6.54 -10.71
CA ARG A 41 6.44 6.95 -9.97
C ARG A 41 6.81 6.01 -8.83
N PHE A 42 6.06 4.92 -8.61
CA PHE A 42 6.45 3.91 -7.63
C PHE A 42 7.78 3.24 -8.01
N ALA A 43 8.49 2.71 -7.01
CA ALA A 43 9.72 1.94 -7.23
C ALA A 43 9.54 0.80 -8.26
N ARG A 44 8.35 0.17 -8.26
CA ARG A 44 7.86 -0.64 -9.37
C ARG A 44 6.68 0.09 -10.04
N PRO A 45 6.88 0.82 -11.15
CA PRO A 45 5.81 1.58 -11.78
C PRO A 45 4.61 0.69 -12.19
N VAL A 46 3.40 1.25 -12.08
CA VAL A 46 2.16 0.62 -12.54
C VAL A 46 1.48 1.53 -13.55
N HIS A 47 1.64 1.20 -14.83
CA HIS A 47 0.97 1.90 -15.92
C HIS A 47 0.95 1.02 -17.19
N PRO A 48 -0.23 0.79 -17.81
CA PRO A 48 -1.57 1.07 -17.30
C PRO A 48 -1.87 0.27 -16.01
N ILE A 49 -2.90 0.66 -15.25
CA ILE A 49 -3.30 -0.11 -14.07
C ILE A 49 -4.12 -1.32 -14.54
N THR A 50 -3.50 -2.50 -14.49
CA THR A 50 -4.11 -3.82 -14.74
C THR A 50 -3.88 -4.75 -13.55
N PRO A 51 -4.68 -5.81 -13.37
CA PRO A 51 -4.47 -6.78 -12.29
C PRO A 51 -3.06 -7.36 -12.26
N GLU A 52 -2.45 -7.60 -13.43
CA GLU A 52 -1.11 -8.18 -13.57
C GLU A 52 -0.03 -7.18 -13.12
N ALA A 53 -0.16 -5.91 -13.54
CA ALA A 53 0.77 -4.86 -13.15
C ALA A 53 0.67 -4.56 -11.64
N VAL A 54 -0.56 -4.58 -11.08
CA VAL A 54 -0.81 -4.47 -9.64
C VAL A 54 -0.19 -5.66 -8.90
N LYS A 55 -0.42 -6.89 -9.35
CA LYS A 55 0.19 -8.10 -8.77
C LYS A 55 1.71 -7.99 -8.72
N ALA A 56 2.34 -7.63 -9.84
CA ALA A 56 3.79 -7.49 -9.93
C ALA A 56 4.34 -6.40 -8.99
N ASN A 57 3.58 -5.32 -8.76
CA ASN A 57 3.94 -4.29 -7.79
C ASN A 57 3.82 -4.79 -6.34
N ILE A 58 2.71 -5.43 -5.97
CA ILE A 58 2.52 -5.95 -4.61
C ILE A 58 3.58 -7.02 -4.29
N GLU A 59 3.81 -7.97 -5.20
CA GLU A 59 4.86 -8.97 -5.01
C GLU A 59 6.26 -8.35 -4.87
N HIS A 60 6.52 -7.23 -5.56
CA HIS A 60 7.76 -6.49 -5.37
C HIS A 60 7.85 -5.90 -3.95
N ARG A 61 6.77 -5.32 -3.42
CA ARG A 61 6.73 -4.82 -2.03
C ARG A 61 6.89 -5.92 -1.00
N ILE A 62 6.26 -7.07 -1.21
CA ILE A 62 6.42 -8.26 -0.35
C ILE A 62 7.90 -8.68 -0.33
N ARG A 63 8.55 -8.80 -1.51
CA ARG A 63 9.97 -9.17 -1.58
C ARG A 63 10.91 -8.11 -0.99
N ALA A 64 10.60 -6.83 -1.17
CA ALA A 64 11.47 -5.74 -0.73
C ALA A 64 11.36 -5.47 0.78
N PHE A 65 10.15 -5.59 1.35
CA PHE A 65 9.86 -5.10 2.70
C PHE A 65 9.18 -6.14 3.61
N GLY A 66 8.93 -7.36 3.13
CA GLY A 66 8.14 -8.36 3.89
C GLY A 66 6.70 -7.93 4.11
N MET A 67 6.13 -7.10 3.22
CA MET A 67 4.72 -6.66 3.32
C MET A 67 3.78 -7.88 3.44
N CYS A 68 2.76 -7.81 4.29
CA CYS A 68 1.82 -8.91 4.54
C CYS A 68 2.50 -10.24 4.97
N SER A 69 3.61 -10.16 5.71
CA SER A 69 4.25 -11.31 6.34
C SER A 69 4.82 -10.97 7.72
N ALA A 70 5.18 -12.01 8.48
CA ALA A 70 5.85 -11.86 9.77
C ALA A 70 7.26 -11.26 9.65
N ASP A 71 7.89 -11.34 8.48
CA ASP A 71 9.24 -10.85 8.20
C ASP A 71 9.28 -9.37 7.76
N ARG A 72 8.20 -8.62 8.02
CA ARG A 72 8.09 -7.22 7.63
C ARG A 72 9.20 -6.34 8.21
N GLN A 73 9.81 -5.53 7.35
CA GLN A 73 10.82 -4.55 7.74
C GLN A 73 10.13 -3.22 8.10
N VAL A 74 10.06 -2.91 9.39
CA VAL A 74 9.42 -1.69 9.91
C VAL A 74 10.39 -0.57 10.23
N LEU A 75 11.69 -0.87 10.24
CA LEU A 75 12.75 0.11 10.46
C LEU A 75 13.49 0.34 9.16
N SER A 76 13.68 1.61 8.79
CA SER A 76 14.54 1.97 7.67
C SER A 76 15.22 3.31 7.88
N SER A 77 16.45 3.42 7.37
CA SER A 77 17.27 4.63 7.43
C SER A 77 17.21 5.49 6.17
N GLY A 78 16.50 5.03 5.13
CA GLY A 78 16.30 5.77 3.88
C GLY A 78 15.09 6.72 3.95
N GLU A 79 15.07 7.73 3.08
CA GLU A 79 13.87 8.54 2.82
C GLU A 79 12.89 7.75 1.93
N TYR A 80 11.67 7.48 2.42
CA TYR A 80 10.69 6.64 1.73
C TYR A 80 9.60 7.40 0.97
N VAL A 81 9.28 8.63 1.39
CA VAL A 81 8.20 9.42 0.82
C VAL A 81 8.57 10.89 0.85
N GLY A 82 8.62 11.53 -0.32
CA GLY A 82 8.79 12.98 -0.44
C GLY A 82 7.51 13.78 -0.19
N PHE A 83 6.36 13.09 -0.09
CA PHE A 83 5.05 13.67 0.20
C PHE A 83 4.12 12.57 0.72
N GLY A 84 3.85 12.54 2.03
CA GLY A 84 3.07 11.51 2.69
C GLY A 84 1.61 11.90 2.92
N ALA A 85 0.81 10.92 3.34
CA ALA A 85 -0.57 11.16 3.78
C ALA A 85 -0.60 12.10 4.99
N SER A 86 0.40 12.06 5.85
CA SER A 86 0.54 12.94 7.02
C SER A 86 0.64 14.41 6.64
N GLU A 87 1.40 14.78 5.61
CA GLU A 87 1.51 16.16 5.13
C GLU A 87 0.18 16.66 4.56
N LEU A 88 -0.52 15.83 3.79
CA LEU A 88 -1.85 16.16 3.28
C LEU A 88 -2.86 16.39 4.40
N ILE A 89 -2.81 15.54 5.44
CA ILE A 89 -3.71 15.63 6.57
C ILE A 89 -3.40 16.87 7.43
N SER A 90 -2.11 17.12 7.69
CA SER A 90 -1.64 18.31 8.39
C SER A 90 -2.04 19.60 7.66
N TYR A 91 -1.89 19.63 6.34
CA TYR A 91 -2.38 20.74 5.53
C TYR A 91 -3.89 20.91 5.64
N GLY A 92 -4.67 19.82 5.53
CA GLY A 92 -6.13 19.87 5.66
C GLY A 92 -6.62 20.42 7.00
N LEU A 93 -5.95 20.04 8.10
CA LEU A 93 -6.20 20.59 9.44
C LEU A 93 -5.86 22.09 9.51
N SER A 94 -4.67 22.49 9.03
CA SER A 94 -4.24 23.90 9.08
C SER A 94 -5.07 24.82 8.18
N ALA A 95 -5.59 24.30 7.07
CA ALA A 95 -6.51 25.00 6.18
C ALA A 95 -7.98 24.91 6.61
N ALA A 96 -8.28 24.31 7.77
CA ALA A 96 -9.64 24.12 8.30
C ALA A 96 -10.61 23.44 7.33
N LEU A 97 -10.11 22.49 6.52
CA LEU A 97 -10.93 21.68 5.62
C LEU A 97 -11.71 20.59 6.39
N PHE A 98 -11.18 20.16 7.54
CA PHE A 98 -11.80 19.26 8.51
C PHE A 98 -11.13 19.45 9.88
N ASP A 99 -11.83 19.09 10.96
CA ASP A 99 -11.37 19.34 12.34
C ASP A 99 -10.48 18.22 12.92
N ALA A 100 -10.61 17.00 12.39
CA ALA A 100 -9.86 15.83 12.84
C ALA A 100 -9.76 14.76 11.76
N ALA A 101 -8.72 13.91 11.85
CA ALA A 101 -8.55 12.72 11.02
C ALA A 101 -8.24 11.50 11.89
N VAL A 102 -8.90 10.38 11.62
CA VAL A 102 -8.57 9.07 12.20
C VAL A 102 -8.01 8.22 11.08
N ILE A 103 -6.75 7.80 11.23
CA ILE A 103 -6.03 7.04 10.22
C ILE A 103 -5.77 5.65 10.77
N ALA A 104 -6.25 4.62 10.07
CA ALA A 104 -5.81 3.25 10.26
C ALA A 104 -4.84 2.92 9.12
N CYS A 105 -3.53 2.92 9.40
CA CYS A 105 -2.51 2.65 8.41
C CYS A 105 -1.47 1.64 8.91
N GLU A 106 -1.00 0.79 8.00
CA GLU A 106 0.26 0.06 8.15
C GLU A 106 1.41 1.07 7.99
N GLY A 107 1.99 1.52 9.10
CA GLY A 107 3.04 2.53 9.11
C GLY A 107 2.51 3.92 9.40
N ALA A 108 2.08 4.17 10.64
CA ALA A 108 2.26 5.50 11.19
C ALA A 108 3.78 5.73 11.27
N GLY A 109 4.30 6.74 10.58
CA GLY A 109 5.60 7.30 10.97
C GLY A 109 5.53 7.80 12.42
N THR A 110 6.58 8.42 12.93
CA THR A 110 6.46 9.18 14.18
C THR A 110 5.30 10.17 14.05
N VAL A 111 4.24 9.93 14.83
CA VAL A 111 3.17 10.88 15.13
C VAL A 111 3.64 11.92 16.12
#